data_AF-A0A5B7JSF9-F1
#
_entry.id   AF-A0A5B7JSF9-F1
#
_cell.length_a   1.000
_cell.length_b   1.000
_cell.length_c   1.000
_cell.angle_alpha   90.00
_cell.angle_beta   90.00
_cell.angle_gamma   90.00
#
_symmetry.space_group_name_H-M   'P 1'
#
loop_
_entity.id
_entity.type
_entity.pdbx_description
1 polymer ?
#
loop_
_entity_poly.entity_id
_entity_poly.type
_entity_poly.pdbx_seq_one_letter_code
_entity_poly.pdbx_strand_id
1 'polypeptide(L)'
;MKKKLKAFDPLTTKVPAGALLVERAASVGEGFSQEAPLVYTFGHLTPASNPTLYNILVSRMASTIQEKMARNRKVAASGVVINTCGWVKDEGYKSLTHVAQAFEVDVIIVLDQERLYNELVRDIPFIKVVFLPKSGGVSGQCVS
;
A
#
# COMPACT_ATOMS: atom_id res chain seq x y z
N MET A 1 22.13 -8.75 3.03
CA MET A 1 21.20 -7.91 2.26
C MET A 1 19.75 -8.29 2.61
N LYS A 2 18.95 -7.35 3.12
CA LYS A 2 17.52 -7.54 3.44
C LYS A 2 16.69 -7.10 2.22
N LYS A 3 15.88 -7.99 1.62
CA LYS A 3 15.16 -7.75 0.36
C LYS A 3 13.71 -7.29 0.63
N LYS A 4 13.38 -6.00 0.69
CA LYS A 4 12.02 -5.53 1.08
C LYS A 4 11.01 -5.74 -0.05
N LEU A 5 9.78 -6.14 0.25
CA LEU A 5 8.69 -6.11 -0.72
C LEU A 5 7.95 -4.78 -0.63
N LYS A 6 7.70 -4.12 -1.77
CA LYS A 6 6.88 -2.91 -1.83
C LYS A 6 5.63 -3.17 -2.66
N ALA A 7 4.45 -2.92 -2.12
CA ALA A 7 3.26 -2.73 -2.94
C ALA A 7 3.27 -1.28 -3.46
N PHE A 8 3.15 -1.12 -4.78
CA PHE A 8 3.28 0.15 -5.49
C PHE A 8 2.06 0.37 -6.38
N ASP A 9 1.63 1.62 -6.49
CA ASP A 9 0.58 2.08 -7.40
C ASP A 9 1.22 3.03 -8.44
N PRO A 10 1.67 2.52 -9.61
CA PRO A 10 2.21 3.35 -10.68
C PRO A 10 1.11 4.16 -11.38
N LEU A 11 1.28 5.48 -11.33
CA LEU A 11 0.52 6.47 -12.08
C LEU A 11 0.75 6.32 -13.61
N THR A 12 -0.06 5.54 -14.33
CA THR A 12 -0.24 5.66 -15.80
C THR A 12 -1.52 4.95 -16.29
N THR A 13 -2.48 5.76 -16.77
CA THR A 13 -3.68 5.46 -17.61
C THR A 13 -4.69 4.37 -17.21
N LYS A 14 -4.38 3.49 -16.27
CA LYS A 14 -5.30 2.68 -15.43
C LYS A 14 -4.66 2.67 -14.04
N VAL A 15 -5.34 2.36 -12.94
CA VAL A 15 -4.67 2.16 -11.64
C VAL A 15 -4.22 0.70 -11.55
N PRO A 16 -2.96 0.34 -11.89
CA PRO A 16 -2.43 -0.97 -11.58
C PRO A 16 -2.13 -1.07 -10.08
N ALA A 17 -2.79 -2.00 -9.40
CA ALA A 17 -2.34 -2.42 -8.09
C ALA A 17 -1.15 -3.37 -8.29
N GLY A 18 0.05 -2.94 -7.90
CA GLY A 18 1.28 -3.70 -8.13
C GLY A 18 2.06 -4.04 -6.87
N ALA A 19 2.93 -5.03 -6.96
CA ALA A 19 3.93 -5.35 -5.94
C ALA A 19 5.27 -5.74 -6.58
N LEU A 20 6.35 -5.26 -5.97
CA LEU A 20 7.71 -5.37 -6.48
C LEU A 20 8.67 -5.76 -5.35
N LEU A 21 9.59 -6.67 -5.66
CA LEU A 21 10.67 -7.03 -4.75
C LEU A 21 11.84 -6.04 -4.90
N VAL A 22 12.12 -5.30 -3.83
CA VAL A 22 13.21 -4.32 -3.78
C VAL A 22 14.48 -4.98 -3.26
N GLU A 23 15.40 -5.22 -4.19
CA GLU A 23 16.71 -5.83 -3.89
C GLU A 23 17.86 -4.81 -3.83
N ARG A 24 17.68 -3.65 -4.48
CA ARG A 24 18.68 -2.58 -4.58
C ARG A 24 18.03 -1.23 -4.24
N ALA A 25 18.86 -0.26 -3.85
CA ALA A 25 18.40 1.11 -3.67
C ALA A 25 17.85 1.66 -5.00
N ALA A 26 16.88 2.57 -4.91
CA ALA A 26 16.36 3.24 -6.08
C ALA A 26 17.46 4.09 -6.74
N SER A 27 17.55 4.01 -8.07
CA SER A 27 18.29 4.98 -8.87
C SER A 27 17.60 6.34 -8.78
N VAL A 28 18.37 7.43 -8.76
CA VAL A 28 17.83 8.79 -8.74
C VAL A 28 17.00 9.09 -9.99
N GLY A 29 17.43 8.58 -11.16
CA GLY A 29 16.74 8.81 -12.43
C GLY A 29 15.62 7.82 -12.72
N GLU A 30 15.84 6.53 -12.44
CA GLU A 30 14.97 5.43 -12.91
C GLU A 30 14.11 4.81 -11.80
N GLY A 31 14.34 5.17 -10.53
CA GLY A 31 13.61 4.60 -9.40
C GLY A 31 14.04 3.16 -9.08
N PHE A 32 13.08 2.32 -8.64
CA PHE A 32 13.33 0.92 -8.30
C PHE A 32 13.41 0.03 -9.56
N SER A 33 14.27 -0.99 -9.52
CA SER A 33 14.32 -2.01 -10.59
C SER A 33 12.96 -2.70 -10.74
N GLN A 34 12.40 -2.70 -11.95
CA GLN A 34 11.11 -3.30 -12.31
C GLN A 34 11.24 -4.78 -12.70
N GLU A 35 12.15 -5.52 -12.07
CA GLU A 35 12.33 -6.94 -12.36
C GLU A 35 11.17 -7.78 -11.79
N ALA A 36 10.45 -8.47 -12.69
CA ALA A 36 9.36 -9.41 -12.38
C ALA A 36 8.29 -8.89 -11.39
N PRO A 37 7.64 -7.73 -11.66
CA PRO A 37 6.60 -7.20 -10.80
C PRO A 37 5.35 -8.10 -10.85
N LEU A 38 4.66 -8.18 -9.72
CA LEU A 38 3.29 -8.71 -9.66
C LEU A 38 2.35 -7.54 -9.95
N VAL A 39 1.53 -7.62 -10.99
CA VAL A 39 0.63 -6.53 -11.38
C VAL A 39 -0.78 -7.05 -11.58
N TYR A 40 -1.74 -6.38 -10.94
CA TYR A 40 -3.17 -6.56 -11.18
C TYR A 40 -3.74 -5.29 -11.80
N THR A 41 -4.52 -5.44 -12.87
CA THR A 41 -5.17 -4.31 -13.53
C THR A 41 -6.57 -4.11 -12.96
N PHE A 42 -6.81 -2.94 -12.36
CA PHE A 42 -8.14 -2.61 -11.83
C PHE A 42 -9.12 -2.12 -12.92
N GLY A 43 -8.60 -1.45 -13.95
CA GLY A 43 -9.42 -0.97 -15.09
C GLY A 43 -10.10 0.38 -14.87
N HIS A 44 -10.06 0.94 -13.66
CA HIS A 44 -10.53 2.30 -13.35
C HIS A 44 -9.39 3.17 -12.80
N LEU A 45 -9.64 4.49 -12.71
CA LEU A 45 -8.70 5.46 -12.14
C LEU A 45 -8.81 5.63 -10.63
N THR A 46 -9.91 5.19 -10.03
CA THR A 46 -10.17 5.41 -8.60
C THR A 46 -10.81 4.17 -8.00
N PRO A 47 -10.34 3.65 -6.85
CA PRO A 47 -10.95 2.52 -6.16
C PRO A 47 -12.45 2.69 -5.89
N ALA A 48 -12.90 3.93 -5.69
CA ALA A 48 -14.30 4.29 -5.51
C ALA A 48 -15.22 3.89 -6.69
N SER A 49 -14.68 3.69 -7.89
CA SER A 49 -15.48 3.26 -9.04
C SER A 49 -16.01 1.82 -8.90
N ASN A 50 -15.26 0.95 -8.22
CA ASN A 50 -15.67 -0.42 -7.93
C ASN A 50 -14.94 -0.95 -6.68
N PRO A 51 -15.38 -0.57 -5.48
CA PRO A 51 -14.71 -0.91 -4.22
C PRO A 51 -14.65 -2.42 -3.98
N THR A 52 -15.68 -3.16 -4.42
CA THR A 52 -15.72 -4.62 -4.35
C THR A 52 -14.60 -5.26 -5.15
N LEU A 53 -14.44 -4.88 -6.43
CA LEU A 53 -13.35 -5.39 -7.26
C LEU A 53 -11.99 -4.98 -6.68
N TYR A 54 -11.86 -3.74 -6.18
CA TYR A 54 -10.63 -3.29 -5.54
C TYR A 54 -10.23 -4.19 -4.36
N ASN A 55 -11.18 -4.47 -3.45
CA ASN A 55 -10.94 -5.33 -2.30
C ASN A 55 -10.60 -6.79 -2.72
N ILE A 56 -11.21 -7.32 -3.79
CA ILE A 56 -10.86 -8.63 -4.35
C ILE A 56 -9.41 -8.65 -4.84
N LEU A 57 -8.98 -7.62 -5.57
CA LEU A 57 -7.60 -7.51 -6.06
C LEU A 57 -6.60 -7.38 -4.91
N VAL A 58 -6.92 -6.59 -3.88
CA VAL A 58 -6.12 -6.46 -2.65
C VAL A 58 -5.95 -7.82 -1.98
N SER A 59 -7.04 -8.56 -1.75
CA SER A 59 -6.98 -9.90 -1.13
C SER A 59 -6.15 -10.88 -1.97
N ARG A 60 -6.32 -10.86 -3.30
CA ARG A 60 -5.56 -11.72 -4.21
C ARG A 60 -4.07 -11.40 -4.19
N MET A 61 -3.73 -10.11 -4.12
CA MET A 61 -2.36 -9.66 -4.01
C MET A 61 -1.73 -10.09 -2.68
N ALA A 62 -2.44 -9.87 -1.57
CA ALA A 62 -1.96 -10.27 -0.23
C ALA A 62 -1.66 -11.77 -0.17
N SER A 63 -2.59 -12.62 -0.63
CA SER A 63 -2.40 -14.07 -0.71
C SER A 63 -1.17 -14.45 -1.55
N THR A 64 -1.01 -13.84 -2.73
CA THR A 64 0.14 -14.14 -3.61
C THR A 64 1.48 -13.71 -2.98
N ILE A 65 1.47 -12.61 -2.23
CA ILE A 65 2.64 -12.11 -1.50
C ILE A 65 2.99 -13.03 -0.33
N GLN A 66 2.01 -13.47 0.46
CA GLN A 66 2.20 -14.43 1.53
C GLN A 66 2.78 -15.75 1.00
N GLU A 67 2.29 -16.26 -0.14
CA GLU A 67 2.88 -17.43 -0.80
C GLU A 67 4.34 -17.21 -1.20
N LYS A 68 4.69 -16.03 -1.73
CA LYS A 68 6.08 -15.68 -2.06
C LYS A 68 6.96 -15.61 -0.80
N MET A 69 6.45 -15.05 0.30
CA MET A 69 7.16 -14.98 1.58
C MET A 69 7.37 -16.39 2.16
N ALA A 70 6.36 -17.26 2.13
CA ALA A 70 6.45 -18.63 2.61
C ALA A 70 7.53 -19.45 1.87
N ARG A 71 7.72 -19.20 0.56
CA ARG A 71 8.73 -19.89 -0.26
C ARG A 71 10.14 -19.30 -0.12
N ASN A 72 10.29 -18.07 0.38
CA ASN A 72 11.57 -17.39 0.44
C ASN A 72 11.80 -16.68 1.78
N ARG A 73 12.56 -17.34 2.68
CA ARG A 73 12.88 -16.81 4.02
C ARG A 73 13.54 -15.42 4.01
N LYS A 74 14.29 -15.06 2.97
CA LYS A 74 14.91 -13.73 2.86
C LYS A 74 13.88 -12.64 2.57
N VAL A 75 12.82 -12.97 1.85
CA VAL A 75 11.68 -12.08 1.57
C VAL A 75 10.72 -12.05 2.76
N ALA A 76 10.53 -13.17 3.46
CA ALA A 76 9.76 -13.19 4.69
C ALA A 76 10.37 -12.26 5.77
N ALA A 77 11.69 -12.36 5.97
CA ALA A 77 12.40 -11.59 7.00
C ALA A 77 12.49 -10.07 6.74
N SER A 78 12.12 -9.60 5.55
CA SER A 78 12.22 -8.17 5.18
C SER A 78 10.91 -7.41 5.30
N GLY A 79 9.79 -8.12 5.35
CA GLY A 79 8.44 -7.57 5.42
C GLY A 79 7.97 -6.89 4.13
N VAL A 80 6.81 -6.23 4.26
CA VAL A 80 6.11 -5.56 3.16
C VAL A 80 5.86 -4.10 3.53
N VAL A 81 6.06 -3.18 2.57
CA VAL A 81 5.66 -1.77 2.69
C VAL A 81 4.53 -1.53 1.70
N ILE A 82 3.40 -1.02 2.17
CA ILE A 82 2.17 -0.86 1.39
C ILE A 82 1.86 0.63 1.27
N ASN A 83 1.80 1.11 0.04
CA ASN A 83 1.29 2.45 -0.25
C ASN A 83 -0.20 2.36 -0.60
N THR A 84 -1.03 3.19 0.02
CA THR A 84 -2.48 3.24 -0.23
C THR A 84 -2.87 4.53 -0.96
N CYS A 85 -4.08 4.56 -1.50
CA CYS A 85 -4.65 5.78 -2.09
C CYS A 85 -5.21 6.73 -1.00
N GLY A 86 -5.39 8.01 -1.34
CA GLY A 86 -5.90 9.04 -0.42
C GLY A 86 -7.40 8.98 -0.12
N TRP A 87 -8.09 7.88 -0.44
CA TRP A 87 -9.51 7.73 -0.18
C TRP A 87 -9.75 7.19 1.23
N VAL A 88 -9.89 8.13 2.18
CA VAL A 88 -9.86 7.82 3.63
C VAL A 88 -11.22 7.89 4.33
N LYS A 89 -12.30 8.23 3.61
CA LYS A 89 -13.65 8.41 4.17
C LYS A 89 -14.60 7.32 3.69
N ASP A 90 -15.61 7.03 4.51
CA ASP A 90 -16.71 6.13 4.19
C ASP A 90 -16.24 4.74 3.69
N GLU A 91 -16.58 4.35 2.47
CA GLU A 91 -16.11 3.09 1.87
C GLU A 91 -14.59 3.04 1.71
N GLY A 92 -13.93 4.18 1.54
CA GLY A 92 -12.48 4.28 1.51
C GLY A 92 -11.85 3.84 2.84
N TYR A 93 -12.46 4.25 3.97
CA TYR A 93 -12.03 3.78 5.29
C TYR A 93 -12.18 2.26 5.41
N LYS A 94 -13.32 1.70 4.96
CA LYS A 94 -13.53 0.25 4.94
C LYS A 94 -12.49 -0.48 4.08
N SER A 95 -12.14 0.07 2.92
CA SER A 95 -11.07 -0.46 2.07
C SER A 95 -9.68 -0.37 2.73
N LEU A 96 -9.38 0.69 3.49
CA LEU A 96 -8.13 0.78 4.26
C LEU A 96 -8.08 -0.29 5.37
N THR A 97 -9.18 -0.49 6.09
CA THR A 97 -9.25 -1.56 7.10
C THR A 97 -9.14 -2.95 6.47
N HIS A 98 -9.72 -3.14 5.27
CA HIS A 98 -9.59 -4.37 4.50
C HIS A 98 -8.14 -4.64 4.07
N VAL A 99 -7.42 -3.61 3.60
CA VAL A 99 -5.99 -3.73 3.29
C VAL A 99 -5.20 -4.14 4.53
N ALA A 100 -5.44 -3.50 5.67
CA ALA A 100 -4.75 -3.81 6.93
C ALA A 100 -4.99 -5.28 7.37
N GLN A 101 -6.22 -5.76 7.24
CA GLN A 101 -6.58 -7.14 7.57
C GLN A 101 -6.01 -8.15 6.58
N ALA A 102 -6.17 -7.92 5.27
CA ALA A 102 -5.73 -8.84 4.23
C ALA A 102 -4.20 -9.06 4.25
N PHE A 103 -3.45 -8.01 4.59
CA PHE A 103 -1.99 -8.07 4.68
C PHE A 103 -1.46 -8.38 6.08
N GLU A 104 -2.34 -8.51 7.09
CA GLU A 104 -1.95 -8.75 8.49
C GLU A 104 -0.89 -7.75 8.97
N VAL A 105 -1.16 -6.45 8.79
CA VAL A 105 -0.15 -5.41 9.03
C VAL A 105 0.16 -5.20 10.52
N ASP A 106 1.44 -5.11 10.86
CA ASP A 106 1.86 -4.85 12.25
C ASP A 106 1.82 -3.35 12.63
N VAL A 107 2.06 -2.47 11.65
CA VAL A 107 2.23 -1.03 11.85
C VAL A 107 1.50 -0.25 10.75
N ILE A 108 0.70 0.74 11.16
CA ILE A 108 0.06 1.70 10.26
C ILE A 108 0.66 3.09 10.51
N ILE A 109 1.05 3.77 9.43
CA ILE A 109 1.59 5.13 9.49
C ILE A 109 0.57 6.07 8.86
N VAL A 110 0.04 7.00 9.65
CA VAL A 110 -0.90 8.03 9.20
C VAL A 110 -0.15 9.34 8.99
N LEU A 111 -0.21 9.86 7.77
CA LEU A 111 0.44 11.12 7.39
C LEU A 111 -0.56 12.27 7.44
N ASP A 112 -0.33 13.24 8.33
CA ASP A 112 -1.00 14.55 8.34
C ASP A 112 -2.54 14.50 8.32
N GLN A 113 -3.12 13.46 8.94
CA GLN A 113 -4.56 13.28 9.04
C GLN A 113 -5.01 12.78 10.42
N GLU A 114 -5.14 13.71 11.37
CA GLU A 114 -5.46 13.39 12.78
C GLU A 114 -6.79 12.67 12.96
N ARG A 115 -7.81 13.02 12.16
CA ARG A 115 -9.13 12.36 12.23
C ARG A 115 -9.02 10.87 11.91
N LEU A 116 -8.31 10.53 10.83
CA LEU A 116 -8.07 9.14 10.43
C LEU A 116 -7.23 8.39 11.48
N TYR A 117 -6.22 9.06 12.06
CA TYR A 117 -5.42 8.49 13.14
C TYR A 117 -6.30 8.08 14.33
N ASN A 118 -7.16 8.99 14.80
CA ASN A 118 -8.04 8.73 15.93
C ASN A 118 -9.06 7.61 15.63
N GLU A 119 -9.60 7.57 14.41
CA GLU A 119 -10.49 6.49 13.97
C GLU A 119 -9.79 5.14 13.97
N LEU A 120 -8.59 5.05 13.40
CA LEU A 120 -7.82 3.80 13.34
C LEU A 120 -7.38 3.30 14.73
N VAL A 121 -6.95 4.21 15.62
CA VAL A 121 -6.60 3.87 17.00
C VAL A 121 -7.81 3.32 17.75
N ARG A 122 -9.00 3.89 17.53
CA ARG A 122 -10.24 3.45 18.16
C ARG A 122 -10.70 2.09 17.62
N ASP A 123 -10.69 1.91 16.31
CA ASP A 123 -11.34 0.76 15.67
C ASP A 123 -10.40 -0.45 15.53
N ILE A 124 -9.07 -0.24 15.54
CA ILE A 124 -8.07 -1.31 15.39
C ILE A 124 -6.98 -1.22 16.47
N PRO A 125 -7.33 -1.38 17.76
CA PRO A 125 -6.41 -1.14 18.88
C PRO A 125 -5.23 -2.13 18.94
N PHE A 126 -5.30 -3.26 18.23
CA PHE A 126 -4.27 -4.30 18.23
C PHE A 126 -3.09 -3.97 17.31
N ILE A 127 -3.25 -3.04 16.38
CA ILE A 127 -2.21 -2.65 15.42
C ILE A 127 -1.53 -1.37 15.90
N LYS A 128 -0.21 -1.28 15.78
CA LYS A 128 0.52 -0.07 16.17
C LYS A 128 0.27 1.05 15.15
N VAL A 129 -0.51 2.06 15.53
CA VAL A 129 -0.76 3.24 14.70
C VAL A 129 0.21 4.38 15.09
N VAL A 130 0.92 4.94 14.11
CA VAL A 130 1.85 6.06 14.28
C VAL A 130 1.40 7.25 13.44
N PHE A 131 1.27 8.41 14.06
CA PHE A 131 1.01 9.68 13.38
C PHE A 131 2.33 10.36 13.01
N LEU A 132 2.46 10.85 11.78
CA LEU A 132 3.60 11.65 11.33
C LEU A 132 3.12 12.92 10.62
N PRO A 133 3.72 14.09 10.90
CA PRO A 133 3.44 15.30 10.16
C PRO A 133 3.97 15.21 8.73
N LYS A 134 3.34 15.95 7.81
CA LYS A 134 3.84 16.10 6.44
C LYS A 134 5.17 16.85 6.44
N SER A 135 6.08 16.50 5.54
CA SER A 135 7.26 17.33 5.29
C SER A 135 6.84 18.68 4.69
N GLY A 136 7.50 19.76 5.11
CA GLY A 136 7.21 21.12 4.63
C GLY A 136 7.40 21.32 3.12
N GLY A 137 8.14 20.43 2.45
CA GLY A 137 8.32 20.47 1.00
C GLY A 137 7.18 19.84 0.18
N VAL A 138 6.16 19.23 0.82
CA VAL A 138 5.08 18.58 0.07
C VAL A 138 3.96 19.59 -0.23
N SER A 139 4.00 20.18 -1.42
CA SER A 139 2.93 21.03 -1.94
C SER A 139 1.68 20.22 -2.32
N GLY A 140 0.51 20.86 -2.30
CA GLY A 140 -0.68 20.29 -2.93
C GLY A 140 -0.41 20.08 -4.42
N GLN A 141 -0.80 18.94 -4.97
CA GLN A 141 -0.84 18.80 -6.42
C GLN A 141 -1.92 19.73 -6.95
N CYS A 142 -1.55 20.67 -7.82
CA CYS A 142 -2.53 21.40 -8.62
C CYS A 142 -3.22 20.37 -9.51
N VAL A 143 -4.47 20.05 -9.19
CA VAL A 143 -5.40 19.42 -10.13
C VAL A 143 -5.85 20.53 -11.08
N SER A 144 -5.04 20.77 -12.12
CA SER A 144 -5.41 21.57 -13.29
C SER A 144 -6.27 20.75 -14.24
#